data_AF-A0A6A6VD95-F1
#
_entry.id   AF-A0A6A6VD95-F1
#
_cell.length_a   1.000
_cell.length_b   1.000
_cell.length_c   1.000
_cell.angle_alpha   90.00
_cell.angle_beta   90.00
_cell.angle_gamma   90.00
#
_symmetry.space_group_name_H-M   'P 1'
#
loop_
_entity.id
_entity.type
_entity.pdbx_description
1 polymer ?
#
loop_
_entity_poly.entity_id
_entity_poly.type
_entity_poly.pdbx_seq_one_letter_code
_entity_poly.pdbx_strand_id
1 'polypeptide(L)'
;MGGLGSVFGDPNMLQKLASNPKTAPYLADPEFMKKLQNIRSNPNSIGSELSDPRFLQVLSVLMGIDMQFAPGDGEQGASGAKEAEEDVEMPDARPSPAQEEPKKQPEPEPQPQEETQEEKAAKEAKAKADEEKKKGTEFYKKRQFDQAIEHYTKAWEMHKDITYMTNLGAAKFEKGDYEGCVEACQQAVEHGREVLADFKLIAK
;
A
#
# COMPACT_ATOMS: atom_id res chain seq x y z
N MET A 1 8.06 -5.94 -22.80
CA MET A 1 7.17 -6.28 -21.67
C MET A 1 5.75 -6.05 -22.16
N GLY A 2 5.03 -7.12 -22.54
CA GLY A 2 3.71 -7.04 -23.17
C GLY A 2 2.64 -6.79 -22.12
N GLY A 3 2.04 -5.59 -22.15
CA GLY A 3 0.97 -5.21 -21.22
C GLY A 3 -0.35 -5.91 -21.53
N LEU A 4 -1.23 -5.99 -20.52
CA LEU A 4 -2.59 -6.54 -20.64
C LEU A 4 -3.35 -5.96 -21.84
N GLY A 5 -3.21 -4.66 -22.16
CA GLY A 5 -3.83 -4.07 -23.35
C GLY A 5 -3.31 -4.63 -24.69
N SER A 6 -2.08 -5.13 -24.74
CA SER A 6 -1.51 -5.73 -25.95
C SER A 6 -2.11 -7.10 -26.24
N VAL A 7 -2.49 -7.87 -25.21
CA VAL A 7 -3.04 -9.22 -25.42
C VAL A 7 -4.45 -9.17 -26.01
N PHE A 8 -5.24 -8.14 -25.69
CA PHE A 8 -6.58 -7.91 -26.27
C PHE A 8 -6.53 -7.28 -27.68
N GLY A 9 -5.39 -6.74 -28.07
CA GLY A 9 -5.15 -6.22 -29.42
C GLY A 9 -4.83 -7.30 -30.45
N ASP A 10 -4.50 -8.51 -30.01
CA ASP A 10 -4.01 -9.57 -30.88
C ASP A 10 -5.12 -10.18 -31.75
N PRO A 11 -4.94 -10.26 -33.08
CA PRO A 11 -5.93 -10.85 -33.99
C PRO A 11 -6.14 -12.36 -33.73
N ASN A 12 -5.17 -13.03 -33.10
CA ASN A 12 -5.24 -14.45 -32.73
C ASN A 12 -5.94 -14.72 -31.39
N MET A 13 -6.32 -13.69 -30.64
CA MET A 13 -7.03 -13.83 -29.35
C MET A 13 -8.36 -14.56 -29.53
N LEU A 14 -9.18 -14.15 -30.50
CA LEU A 14 -10.51 -14.72 -30.72
C LEU A 14 -10.46 -16.21 -31.03
N GLN A 15 -9.43 -16.65 -31.75
CA GLN A 15 -9.21 -18.06 -32.04
C GLN A 15 -8.84 -18.86 -30.79
N LYS A 16 -8.02 -18.29 -29.90
CA LYS A 16 -7.65 -18.90 -28.61
C LYS A 16 -8.83 -19.01 -27.65
N LEU A 17 -9.72 -18.02 -27.63
CA LEU A 17 -10.93 -18.06 -26.84
C LEU A 17 -11.98 -19.03 -27.41
N ALA A 18 -12.15 -19.06 -28.73
CA ALA A 18 -13.06 -20.01 -29.38
C ALA A 18 -12.61 -21.47 -29.21
N SER A 19 -11.30 -21.70 -29.04
CA SER A 19 -10.73 -23.03 -28.81
C SER A 19 -10.92 -23.53 -27.36
N ASN A 20 -11.26 -22.66 -26.41
CA ASN A 20 -11.40 -23.03 -25.01
C ASN A 20 -12.89 -23.22 -24.63
N PRO A 21 -13.28 -24.38 -24.07
CA PRO A 21 -14.68 -24.68 -23.77
C PRO A 21 -15.30 -23.76 -22.71
N LYS A 22 -14.49 -23.15 -21.83
CA LYS A 22 -14.97 -22.25 -20.76
C LYS A 22 -15.29 -20.85 -21.28
N THR A 23 -14.58 -20.37 -22.30
CA THR A 23 -14.75 -19.00 -22.83
C THR A 23 -15.53 -18.92 -24.14
N ALA A 24 -15.67 -20.05 -24.85
CA ALA A 24 -16.57 -20.19 -25.99
C ALA A 24 -18.02 -19.70 -25.77
N PRO A 25 -18.70 -20.00 -24.64
CA PRO A 25 -20.07 -19.51 -24.44
C PRO A 25 -20.15 -17.99 -24.24
N TYR A 26 -19.09 -17.35 -23.75
CA TYR A 26 -19.05 -15.89 -23.58
C TYR A 26 -18.90 -15.15 -24.90
N LEU A 27 -18.33 -15.79 -25.93
CA LEU A 27 -18.26 -15.23 -27.27
C LEU A 27 -19.61 -15.21 -27.99
N ALA A 28 -20.58 -16.01 -27.54
CA ALA A 28 -21.95 -15.98 -28.07
C ALA A 28 -22.77 -14.79 -27.53
N ASP A 29 -22.29 -14.11 -26.50
CA ASP A 29 -22.98 -12.98 -25.88
C ASP A 29 -22.63 -11.66 -26.62
N PRO A 30 -23.62 -10.97 -27.22
CA PRO A 30 -23.40 -9.70 -27.92
C PRO A 30 -22.96 -8.56 -26.99
N GLU A 31 -23.27 -8.60 -25.69
CA GLU A 31 -22.78 -7.61 -24.74
C GLU A 31 -21.29 -7.80 -24.44
N PHE A 32 -20.86 -9.06 -24.31
CA PHE A 32 -19.47 -9.39 -24.05
C PHE A 32 -18.57 -9.02 -25.25
N MET A 33 -19.03 -9.25 -26.47
CA MET A 33 -18.30 -8.83 -27.68
C MET A 33 -18.12 -7.31 -27.76
N LYS A 34 -19.14 -6.53 -27.36
CA LYS A 34 -19.02 -5.07 -27.28
C LYS A 34 -17.99 -4.63 -26.23
N LYS A 35 -17.97 -5.27 -25.06
CA LYS A 35 -16.96 -5.00 -24.02
C LYS A 35 -15.55 -5.31 -24.51
N LEU A 36 -15.38 -6.45 -25.19
CA LEU A 36 -14.09 -6.84 -25.76
C LEU A 36 -13.60 -5.84 -26.83
N GLN A 37 -14.51 -5.36 -27.67
CA GLN A 37 -14.22 -4.32 -28.66
C GLN A 37 -13.88 -2.97 -28.02
N ASN A 38 -14.59 -2.58 -26.95
CA ASN A 38 -14.32 -1.36 -26.19
C ASN A 38 -12.91 -1.39 -25.59
N ILE A 39 -12.48 -2.51 -25.04
CA ILE A 39 -11.14 -2.67 -24.45
C ILE A 39 -10.05 -2.68 -25.51
N ARG A 40 -10.33 -3.27 -26.68
CA ARG A 40 -9.43 -3.21 -27.83
C ARG A 40 -9.22 -1.77 -28.31
N SER A 41 -10.28 -0.95 -28.29
CA SER A 41 -10.21 0.46 -28.66
C SER A 41 -9.63 1.34 -27.56
N ASN A 42 -9.87 1.00 -26.28
CA ASN A 42 -9.46 1.78 -25.12
C ASN A 42 -8.81 0.87 -24.06
N PRO A 43 -7.46 0.82 -23.98
CA PRO A 43 -6.77 -0.01 -22.99
C PRO A 43 -7.01 0.44 -21.53
N ASN A 44 -7.52 1.66 -21.31
CA ASN A 44 -7.85 2.20 -20.00
C ASN A 44 -9.20 1.69 -19.44
N SER A 45 -10.08 1.14 -20.28
CA SER A 45 -11.37 0.59 -19.81
C SER A 45 -11.24 -0.83 -19.27
N ILE A 46 -10.05 -1.43 -19.24
CA ILE A 46 -9.87 -2.77 -18.71
C ILE A 46 -10.17 -2.86 -17.20
N GLY A 47 -9.95 -1.77 -16.46
CA GLY A 47 -10.11 -1.73 -15.00
C GLY A 47 -11.57 -1.88 -14.54
N SER A 48 -12.53 -1.32 -15.28
CA SER A 48 -13.96 -1.51 -14.99
C SER A 48 -14.41 -2.94 -15.28
N GLU A 49 -13.82 -3.57 -16.30
CA GLU A 49 -14.19 -4.90 -16.75
C GLU A 49 -13.51 -6.01 -15.94
N LEU A 50 -12.44 -5.70 -15.18
CA LEU A 50 -11.87 -6.60 -14.17
C LEU A 50 -12.87 -6.97 -13.06
N SER A 51 -13.93 -6.19 -12.88
CA SER A 51 -15.03 -6.50 -11.95
C SER A 51 -15.97 -7.60 -12.48
N ASP A 52 -15.93 -7.90 -13.79
CA ASP A 52 -16.77 -8.94 -14.39
C ASP A 52 -16.05 -10.30 -14.28
N PRO A 53 -16.62 -11.30 -13.57
CA PRO A 53 -16.00 -12.61 -13.39
C PRO A 53 -15.79 -13.34 -14.72
N ARG A 54 -16.61 -13.06 -15.74
CA ARG A 54 -16.47 -13.66 -17.08
C ARG A 54 -15.25 -13.11 -17.81
N PHE A 55 -14.93 -11.83 -17.59
CA PHE A 55 -13.80 -11.17 -18.23
C PHE A 55 -12.47 -11.67 -17.64
N LEU A 56 -12.40 -11.91 -16.33
CA LEU A 56 -11.25 -12.51 -15.67
C LEU A 56 -10.92 -13.90 -16.21
N GLN A 57 -11.93 -14.72 -16.49
CA GLN A 57 -11.74 -16.06 -17.08
C GLN A 57 -11.22 -15.99 -18.52
N VAL A 58 -11.68 -15.01 -19.30
CA VAL A 58 -11.17 -14.76 -20.65
C VAL A 58 -9.72 -14.28 -20.62
N LEU A 59 -9.41 -13.39 -19.70
CA LEU A 59 -8.06 -12.88 -19.50
C LEU A 59 -7.10 -14.00 -19.05
N SER A 60 -7.55 -14.91 -18.18
CA SER A 60 -6.72 -16.01 -17.68
C SER A 60 -6.34 -16.97 -18.82
N VAL A 61 -7.29 -17.34 -19.68
CA VAL A 61 -7.05 -18.17 -20.87
C VAL A 61 -6.09 -17.48 -21.85
N LEU A 62 -6.25 -16.16 -22.03
CA LEU A 62 -5.42 -15.39 -22.94
C LEU A 62 -3.98 -15.22 -22.43
N MET A 63 -3.79 -15.10 -21.12
CA MET A 63 -2.48 -15.12 -20.47
C MET A 63 -1.89 -16.52 -20.31
N GLY A 64 -2.60 -17.56 -20.78
CA GLY A 64 -2.14 -18.96 -20.67
C GLY A 64 -2.11 -19.47 -19.23
N ILE A 65 -2.80 -18.77 -18.32
CA ILE A 65 -2.96 -19.16 -16.92
C ILE A 65 -4.32 -19.83 -16.84
N ASP A 66 -4.37 -21.14 -17.07
CA ASP A 66 -5.50 -21.94 -16.64
C ASP A 66 -5.50 -21.94 -15.10
N MET A 67 -6.09 -20.89 -14.50
CA MET A 67 -6.52 -20.95 -13.11
C MET A 67 -7.66 -21.96 -13.04
N GLN A 68 -7.27 -23.24 -12.97
CA GLN A 68 -8.09 -24.29 -12.41
C GLN A 68 -8.25 -23.98 -10.92
N PHE A 69 -9.10 -23.01 -10.61
CA PHE A 69 -9.70 -22.87 -9.29
C PHE A 69 -10.66 -24.05 -9.14
N ALA A 70 -10.11 -25.17 -8.67
CA ALA A 70 -10.88 -26.34 -8.27
C ALA A 70 -11.52 -26.07 -6.89
N PRO A 71 -12.76 -26.53 -6.67
CA PRO A 71 -13.46 -26.44 -5.41
C PRO A 71 -12.99 -27.55 -4.44
N GLY A 72 -12.87 -27.21 -3.15
CA GLY A 72 -13.07 -28.12 -2.01
C GLY A 72 -11.93 -29.08 -1.60
N ASP A 73 -11.56 -28.97 -0.33
CA ASP A 73 -10.99 -29.99 0.60
C ASP A 73 -9.57 -30.53 0.28
N GLY A 74 -8.49 -30.18 1.01
CA GLY A 74 -8.22 -30.40 2.45
C GLY A 74 -7.21 -31.58 2.54
N GLU A 75 -6.03 -31.58 3.17
CA GLU A 75 -5.42 -30.90 4.34
C GLU A 75 -3.90 -31.27 4.28
N GLN A 76 -2.88 -30.46 4.62
CA GLN A 76 -2.32 -30.17 5.96
C GLN A 76 -0.97 -29.42 5.71
N GLY A 77 -0.57 -28.30 6.34
CA GLY A 77 -1.05 -27.50 7.48
C GLY A 77 -0.56 -26.04 7.35
N ALA A 78 -0.76 -25.11 8.29
CA ALA A 78 -1.23 -25.21 9.66
C ALA A 78 -1.82 -23.87 10.13
N SER A 79 -2.82 -23.98 11.01
CA SER A 79 -3.25 -23.06 12.09
C SER A 79 -3.78 -21.65 11.74
N GLY A 80 -4.96 -21.23 12.20
CA GLY A 80 -5.88 -21.83 13.17
C GLY A 80 -7.16 -21.01 13.30
N ALA A 81 -8.26 -21.73 13.52
CA ALA A 81 -9.62 -21.26 13.67
C ALA A 81 -9.91 -20.67 15.07
N LYS A 82 -10.90 -19.77 15.13
CA LYS A 82 -12.02 -19.91 16.07
C LYS A 82 -13.24 -19.12 15.61
N GLU A 83 -14.35 -19.84 15.54
CA GLU A 83 -15.71 -19.47 15.19
C GLU A 83 -16.43 -18.76 16.36
N ALA A 84 -17.53 -18.05 16.05
CA ALA A 84 -18.79 -17.87 16.80
C ALA A 84 -19.45 -16.57 16.30
N GLU A 85 -20.47 -16.64 15.44
CA GLU A 85 -21.90 -16.71 15.77
C GLU A 85 -22.54 -15.37 16.22
N GLU A 86 -23.73 -15.15 15.68
CA GLU A 86 -24.74 -14.10 15.97
C GLU A 86 -24.35 -12.63 15.67
N ASP A 87 -25.04 -11.98 14.73
CA ASP A 87 -26.25 -11.22 15.09
C ASP A 87 -26.92 -10.63 13.83
N VAL A 88 -28.19 -10.34 14.02
CA VAL A 88 -29.28 -10.02 13.10
C VAL A 88 -29.08 -8.69 12.37
N GLU A 89 -29.62 -8.58 11.14
CA GLU A 89 -29.85 -7.30 10.46
C GLU A 89 -30.61 -6.33 11.37
N MET A 90 -30.07 -5.14 11.67
CA MET A 90 -30.91 -3.96 11.87
C MET A 90 -30.30 -2.68 11.29
N PRO A 91 -31.10 -1.86 10.59
CA PRO A 91 -30.73 -0.56 10.04
C PRO A 91 -31.05 0.53 11.06
N ASP A 92 -30.13 1.45 11.36
CA ASP A 92 -30.57 2.78 11.81
C ASP A 92 -29.50 3.88 11.67
N ALA A 93 -30.02 5.11 11.68
CA ALA A 93 -29.58 6.33 11.03
C ALA A 93 -28.27 7.01 11.49
N ARG A 94 -27.47 7.44 10.49
CA ARG A 94 -26.90 8.79 10.18
C ARG A 94 -26.22 9.63 11.30
N PRO A 95 -25.14 10.38 10.96
CA PRO A 95 -25.33 11.76 10.49
C PRO A 95 -24.40 12.20 9.32
N SER A 96 -24.92 13.05 8.42
CA SER A 96 -24.10 13.91 7.53
C SER A 96 -23.34 14.95 8.36
N PRO A 97 -22.18 15.47 7.92
CA PRO A 97 -22.19 16.83 7.33
C PRO A 97 -21.03 17.20 6.35
N ALA A 98 -21.34 18.23 5.51
CA ALA A 98 -20.47 19.28 4.93
C ALA A 98 -19.30 18.86 4.01
N GLN A 99 -19.43 18.98 2.67
CA GLN A 99 -19.09 20.17 1.85
C GLN A 99 -17.65 20.70 2.01
N GLU A 100 -16.82 20.42 1.01
CA GLU A 100 -15.77 21.34 0.54
C GLU A 100 -15.44 21.07 -0.95
N GLU A 101 -14.83 22.09 -1.55
CA GLU A 101 -14.83 22.52 -2.95
C GLU A 101 -13.84 21.80 -3.90
N PRO A 102 -13.88 22.08 -5.23
CA PRO A 102 -13.32 21.23 -6.27
C PRO A 102 -11.85 21.55 -6.59
N LYS A 103 -11.01 20.52 -6.77
CA LYS A 103 -9.68 20.51 -7.42
C LYS A 103 -9.15 19.05 -7.34
N LYS A 104 -8.68 18.37 -8.38
CA LYS A 104 -7.86 18.77 -9.52
C LYS A 104 -8.03 17.74 -10.64
N GLN A 105 -7.80 18.21 -11.86
CA GLN A 105 -7.56 17.43 -13.08
C GLN A 105 -6.50 16.34 -12.84
N PRO A 106 -6.58 15.17 -13.53
CA PRO A 106 -5.44 14.27 -13.63
C PRO A 106 -4.42 14.94 -14.55
N GLU A 107 -3.37 15.49 -13.94
CA GLU A 107 -2.13 15.83 -14.62
C GLU A 107 -1.49 14.54 -15.17
N PRO A 108 -0.80 14.59 -16.32
CA PRO A 108 -0.33 13.41 -17.04
C PRO A 108 0.58 12.52 -16.19
N GLU A 109 0.51 11.21 -16.40
CA GLU A 109 1.46 10.23 -15.86
C GLU A 109 2.91 10.74 -16.02
N PRO A 110 3.72 10.77 -14.95
CA PRO A 110 5.14 11.01 -15.10
C PRO A 110 5.72 9.82 -15.86
N GLN A 111 6.38 10.18 -16.97
CA GLN A 111 7.21 9.34 -17.81
C GLN A 111 8.23 8.54 -16.97
N PRO A 112 8.84 7.47 -17.50
CA PRO A 112 9.89 6.73 -16.82
C PRO A 112 11.07 7.66 -16.50
N GLN A 113 11.05 8.28 -15.33
CA GLN A 113 12.18 9.00 -14.78
C GLN A 113 12.99 7.99 -13.99
N GLU A 114 14.30 8.02 -14.23
CA GLU A 114 15.34 7.32 -13.50
C GLU A 114 14.97 7.12 -12.02
N GLU A 115 15.33 5.99 -11.39
CA GLU A 115 15.46 5.96 -9.93
C GLU A 115 16.27 7.20 -9.53
N THR A 116 15.58 8.26 -9.09
CA THR A 116 16.20 9.58 -8.97
C THR A 116 17.24 9.46 -7.89
N GLN A 117 18.40 10.07 -8.10
CA GLN A 117 19.48 10.13 -7.10
C GLN A 117 18.95 10.56 -5.72
N GLU A 118 17.83 11.26 -5.67
CA GLU A 118 17.05 11.65 -4.50
C GLU A 118 16.47 10.47 -3.68
N GLU A 119 15.97 9.40 -4.31
CA GLU A 119 15.42 8.24 -3.60
C GLU A 119 16.54 7.34 -3.05
N LYS A 120 17.67 7.25 -3.78
CA LYS A 120 18.91 6.65 -3.26
C LYS A 120 19.50 7.48 -2.13
N ALA A 121 19.54 8.81 -2.27
CA ALA A 121 20.01 9.72 -1.24
C ALA A 121 19.11 9.67 0.01
N ALA A 122 17.79 9.53 -0.15
CA ALA A 122 16.86 9.34 0.95
C ALA A 122 17.09 8.00 1.68
N LYS A 123 17.35 6.91 0.93
CA LYS A 123 17.73 5.61 1.53
C LYS A 123 19.09 5.67 2.25
N GLU A 124 20.08 6.34 1.68
CA GLU A 124 21.39 6.53 2.32
C GLU A 124 21.29 7.45 3.55
N ALA A 125 20.50 8.52 3.49
CA ALA A 125 20.22 9.40 4.61
C ALA A 125 19.50 8.65 5.74
N LYS A 126 18.51 7.81 5.40
CA LYS A 126 17.85 6.92 6.36
C LYS A 126 18.83 5.91 6.98
N ALA A 127 19.72 5.31 6.19
CA ALA A 127 20.72 4.38 6.70
C ALA A 127 21.71 5.06 7.67
N LYS A 128 22.16 6.28 7.34
CA LYS A 128 23.01 7.10 8.23
C LYS A 128 22.26 7.51 9.49
N ALA A 129 21.00 7.92 9.38
CA ALA A 129 20.15 8.25 10.52
C ALA A 129 19.93 7.03 11.44
N ASP A 130 19.72 5.84 10.86
CA ASP A 130 19.60 4.60 11.62
C ASP A 130 20.90 4.20 12.32
N GLU A 131 22.06 4.51 11.74
CA GLU A 131 23.36 4.34 12.39
C GLU A 131 23.50 5.28 13.60
N GLU A 132 23.17 6.56 13.44
CA GLU A 132 23.18 7.53 14.54
C GLU A 132 22.17 7.14 15.64
N LYS A 133 20.98 6.66 15.28
CA LYS A 133 20.02 6.09 16.23
C LYS A 133 20.62 4.93 17.02
N LYS A 134 21.35 4.01 16.37
CA LYS A 134 22.01 2.89 17.06
C LYS A 134 23.03 3.41 18.07
N LYS A 135 23.88 4.38 17.68
CA LYS A 135 24.83 5.03 18.59
C LYS A 135 24.10 5.67 19.77
N GLY A 136 23.02 6.42 19.52
CA GLY A 136 22.18 7.00 20.58
C GLY A 136 21.64 5.95 21.53
N THR A 137 21.23 4.79 21.01
CA THR A 137 20.73 3.66 21.82
C THR A 137 21.84 3.02 22.66
N GLU A 138 23.07 2.95 22.15
CA GLU A 138 24.23 2.49 22.93
C GLU A 138 24.55 3.44 24.09
N PHE A 139 24.52 4.76 23.84
CA PHE A 139 24.70 5.78 24.89
C PHE A 139 23.55 5.77 25.90
N TYR A 140 22.30 5.59 25.45
CA TYR A 140 21.13 5.44 26.31
C TYR A 140 21.29 4.25 27.26
N LYS A 141 21.73 3.09 26.77
CA LYS A 141 22.02 1.91 27.60
C LYS A 141 23.14 2.16 28.62
N LYS A 142 24.10 3.03 28.30
CA LYS A 142 25.17 3.46 29.21
C LYS A 142 24.72 4.56 30.19
N ARG A 143 23.44 4.95 30.17
CA ARG A 143 22.87 6.08 30.94
C ARG A 143 23.51 7.44 30.60
N GLN A 144 24.15 7.54 29.43
CA GLN A 144 24.73 8.78 28.92
C GLN A 144 23.67 9.51 28.08
N PHE A 145 22.64 10.03 28.76
CA PHE A 145 21.45 10.55 28.10
C PHE A 145 21.72 11.81 27.27
N ASP A 146 22.65 12.67 27.69
CA ASP A 146 23.04 13.86 26.92
C ASP A 146 23.56 13.50 25.52
N GLN A 147 24.48 12.53 25.47
CA GLN A 147 25.05 12.04 24.21
C GLN A 147 23.99 11.30 23.38
N ALA A 148 23.11 10.54 24.02
CA ALA A 148 22.00 9.87 23.34
C ALA A 148 21.07 10.87 22.64
N ILE A 149 20.71 11.96 23.33
CA ILE A 149 19.87 13.03 22.78
C ILE A 149 20.54 13.66 21.56
N GLU A 150 21.84 13.98 21.62
CA GLU A 150 22.54 14.54 20.45
C GLU A 150 22.49 13.62 19.23
N HIS A 151 22.72 12.33 19.43
CA HIS A 151 22.69 11.34 18.34
C HIS A 151 21.27 11.16 17.77
N TYR A 152 20.23 11.16 18.61
CA TYR A 152 18.85 11.11 18.14
C TYR A 152 18.41 12.38 17.40
N THR A 153 18.83 13.56 17.86
CA THR A 153 18.59 14.83 17.14
C THR A 153 19.26 14.82 15.78
N LYS A 154 20.52 14.37 15.68
CA LYS A 154 21.21 14.22 14.39
C LYS A 154 20.52 13.23 13.46
N ALA A 155 20.01 12.12 13.99
CA ALA A 155 19.23 11.17 13.21
C ALA A 155 17.96 11.81 12.63
N TRP A 156 17.27 12.62 13.44
CA TRP A 156 16.09 13.38 13.02
C TRP A 156 16.38 14.44 11.96
N GLU A 157 17.50 15.14 12.05
CA GLU A 157 17.94 16.12 11.05
C GLU A 157 18.28 15.47 9.70
N MET A 158 18.84 14.26 9.72
CA MET A 158 19.16 13.51 8.50
C MET A 158 17.92 12.90 7.85
N HIS A 159 17.05 12.29 8.65
CA HIS A 159 15.81 11.66 8.18
C HIS A 159 14.72 11.84 9.23
N LYS A 160 13.62 12.49 8.84
CA LYS A 160 12.53 12.84 9.76
C LYS A 160 11.60 11.64 10.01
N ASP A 161 12.08 10.69 10.83
CA ASP A 161 11.30 9.54 11.31
C ASP A 161 10.86 9.73 12.77
N ILE A 162 9.58 9.50 13.03
CA ILE A 162 8.94 9.60 14.34
C ILE A 162 9.67 8.73 15.37
N THR A 163 10.20 7.58 14.92
CA THR A 163 10.96 6.66 15.76
C THR A 163 12.14 7.34 16.44
N TYR A 164 12.81 8.30 15.80
CA TYR A 164 13.93 9.02 16.40
C TYR A 164 13.45 9.98 17.49
N MET A 165 12.30 10.63 17.29
CA MET A 165 11.70 11.52 18.27
C MET A 165 11.18 10.77 19.50
N THR A 166 10.53 9.61 19.31
CA THR A 166 10.08 8.78 20.44
C THR A 166 11.28 8.33 21.31
N ASN A 167 12.40 7.93 20.68
CA ASN A 167 13.61 7.58 21.41
C ASN A 167 14.27 8.79 22.09
N LEU A 168 14.22 9.97 21.46
CA LEU A 168 14.69 11.22 22.05
C LEU A 168 13.85 11.62 23.27
N GLY A 169 12.52 11.48 23.19
CA GLY A 169 11.60 11.67 24.32
C GLY A 169 11.94 10.74 25.48
N ALA A 170 12.17 9.44 25.20
CA ALA A 170 12.61 8.49 26.22
C ALA A 170 13.96 8.88 26.86
N ALA A 171 14.94 9.31 26.06
CA ALA A 171 16.24 9.77 26.57
C ALA A 171 16.13 11.01 27.47
N LYS A 172 15.29 11.99 27.10
CA LYS A 172 15.01 13.18 27.92
C LYS A 172 14.25 12.83 29.20
N PHE A 173 13.30 11.91 29.11
CA PHE A 173 12.56 11.43 30.28
C PHE A 173 13.48 10.80 31.32
N GLU A 174 14.37 9.88 30.91
CA GLU A 174 15.34 9.26 31.83
C GLU A 174 16.38 10.24 32.39
N LYS A 175 16.69 11.31 31.64
CA LYS A 175 17.53 12.41 32.12
C LYS A 175 16.82 13.26 33.20
N GLY A 176 15.49 13.21 33.26
CA GLY A 176 14.66 14.05 34.13
C GLY A 176 14.23 15.38 33.50
N ASP A 177 14.44 15.55 32.19
CA ASP A 177 13.94 16.69 31.41
C ASP A 177 12.52 16.37 30.89
N TYR A 178 11.54 16.55 31.77
CA TYR A 178 10.14 16.23 31.46
C TYR A 178 9.52 17.23 30.48
N GLU A 179 9.88 18.52 30.57
CA GLU A 179 9.40 19.54 29.65
C GLU A 179 9.88 19.26 28.22
N GLY A 180 11.19 19.01 28.06
CA GLY A 180 11.75 18.67 26.76
C GLY A 180 11.26 17.32 26.21
N CYS A 181 10.83 16.39 27.07
CA CYS A 181 10.18 15.15 26.66
C CYS A 181 8.78 15.41 26.08
N VAL A 182 7.96 16.20 26.77
CA VAL A 182 6.61 16.56 26.29
C VAL A 182 6.69 17.26 24.93
N GLU A 183 7.61 18.21 24.77
CA GLU A 183 7.82 18.88 23.49
C GLU A 183 8.20 17.89 22.38
N ALA A 184 9.11 16.96 22.66
CA ALA A 184 9.52 15.95 21.69
C ALA A 184 8.37 15.00 21.31
N CYS A 185 7.56 14.57 22.28
CA CYS A 185 6.38 13.74 22.01
C CYS A 185 5.31 14.51 21.21
N GLN A 186 5.09 15.79 21.52
CA GLN A 186 4.13 16.62 20.81
C GLN A 186 4.53 16.79 19.34
N GLN A 187 5.80 17.11 19.09
CA GLN A 187 6.34 17.22 17.74
C GLN A 187 6.31 15.87 16.99
N ALA A 188 6.50 14.74 17.69
CA ALA A 188 6.42 13.40 17.10
C ALA A 188 4.99 13.09 16.62
N VAL A 189 3.98 13.49 17.41
CA VAL A 189 2.58 13.36 17.05
C VAL A 189 2.20 14.28 15.90
N GLU A 190 2.66 15.53 15.92
CA GLU A 190 2.42 16.51 14.87
C GLU A 190 3.01 16.04 13.54
N HIS A 191 4.32 15.76 13.51
CA HIS A 191 4.98 15.25 12.31
C HIS A 191 4.40 13.90 11.89
N GLY A 192 4.07 13.02 12.84
CA GLY A 192 3.46 11.73 12.52
C GLY A 192 2.10 11.82 11.85
N ARG A 193 1.30 12.83 12.23
CA ARG A 193 0.04 13.15 11.55
C ARG A 193 0.29 13.76 10.17
N GLU A 194 1.30 14.63 10.02
CA GLU A 194 1.67 15.23 8.75
C GLU A 194 2.11 14.17 7.72
N VAL A 195 2.92 13.19 8.13
CA VAL A 195 3.41 12.13 7.23
C VAL A 195 2.47 10.92 7.12
N LEU A 196 1.29 10.98 7.73
CA LEU A 196 0.32 9.87 7.77
C LEU A 196 0.96 8.54 8.23
N ALA A 197 1.83 8.61 9.23
CA ALA A 197 2.46 7.41 9.78
C ALA A 197 1.46 6.52 10.52
N ASP A 198 1.80 5.23 10.65
CA ASP A 198 0.97 4.27 11.38
C ASP A 198 0.67 4.78 12.80
N PHE A 199 -0.62 4.82 13.16
CA PHE A 199 -1.09 5.26 14.47
C PHE A 199 -0.42 4.49 15.61
N LYS A 200 -0.01 3.24 15.39
CA LYS A 200 0.74 2.44 16.36
C LYS A 200 2.16 2.96 16.62
N LEU A 201 2.78 3.61 15.64
CA LEU A 201 4.09 4.25 15.80
C LEU A 201 3.97 5.58 16.52
N ILE A 202 2.90 6.33 16.26
CA ILE A 202 2.61 7.60 16.93
C ILE A 202 2.25 7.39 18.41
N ALA A 203 1.59 6.27 18.75
CA ALA A 203 1.12 5.96 20.10
C ALA A 203 2.18 5.33 21.03
N LYS A 204 3.40 5.07 20.53
CA LYS A 204 4.51 4.53 21.34
C LYS A 204 5.19 5.62 22.16
#